data_AF-A0A965QWC0-F1
#
_entry.id   AF-A0A965QWC0-F1
#
_cell.length_a   1.000
_cell.length_b   1.000
_cell.length_c   1.000
_cell.angle_alpha   90.00
_cell.angle_beta   90.00
_cell.angle_gamma   90.00
#
_symmetry.space_group_name_H-M   'P 1'
#
loop_
_entity.id
_entity.type
_entity.pdbx_description
1 polymer ?
#
loop_
_entity_poly.entity_id
_entity_poly.type
_entity_poly.pdbx_seq_one_letter_code
_entity_poly.pdbx_strand_id
1 'polypeptide(L)'
;MPSPKPVWAAPNPGEELGLVALDFELTAERVISAYRHGIFPWPDGDPRHPVPWVCPRRRAILEFEAMRIPRSLAKARRQTKLRFTINQAFPAVIRACAAAPRPGQGGTWITPAMITTYTEVHRRGMAHSVEAWYGDTLVAGLYGVDAGGVFAGESMFHRVDNGSKLCLLHLTDHL
;
A
#
# COMPACT_ATOMS: atom_id res chain seq x y z
N MET A 1 -2.95 25.00 -17.48
CA MET A 1 -2.97 25.57 -16.11
C MET A 1 -2.69 24.44 -15.14
N PRO A 2 -1.86 24.60 -14.09
CA PRO A 2 -1.77 23.58 -13.06
C PRO A 2 -3.17 23.40 -12.44
N SER A 3 -3.63 22.17 -12.31
CA SER A 3 -4.87 21.87 -11.60
C SER A 3 -4.82 22.51 -10.20
N PRO A 4 -5.92 23.08 -9.69
CA PRO A 4 -5.93 23.65 -8.35
C PRO A 4 -5.39 22.62 -7.35
N LYS A 5 -4.55 23.07 -6.40
CA LYS A 5 -4.05 22.19 -5.34
C LYS A 5 -5.25 21.53 -4.65
N PRO A 6 -5.24 20.22 -4.40
CA PRO A 6 -6.35 19.56 -3.73
C PRO A 6 -6.56 20.22 -2.36
N VAL A 7 -7.75 20.76 -2.14
CA VAL A 7 -8.18 21.27 -0.83
C VAL A 7 -8.97 20.16 -0.15
N TRP A 8 -8.45 19.66 0.97
CA TRP A 8 -9.11 18.62 1.75
C TRP A 8 -9.93 19.27 2.87
N ALA A 9 -11.18 18.86 3.03
CA ALA A 9 -11.96 19.24 4.20
C ALA A 9 -11.36 18.60 5.47
N ALA A 10 -11.57 19.23 6.62
CA ALA A 10 -11.24 18.61 7.89
C ALA A 10 -12.14 17.36 8.08
N PRO A 11 -11.58 16.20 8.48
CA PRO A 11 -12.39 15.02 8.76
C PRO A 11 -13.32 15.29 9.95
N ASN A 12 -14.55 14.78 9.90
CA ASN A 12 -15.48 14.86 11.03
C ASN A 12 -14.97 13.97 12.18
N PRO A 13 -14.64 14.53 13.37
CA PRO A 13 -14.10 13.75 14.48
C PRO A 13 -15.12 12.75 15.08
N GLY A 14 -16.41 12.89 14.77
CA GLY A 14 -17.47 11.97 15.19
C GLY A 14 -17.66 10.75 14.28
N GLU A 15 -17.07 10.74 13.07
CA GLU A 15 -17.22 9.62 12.14
C GLU A 15 -16.04 8.64 12.21
N GLU A 16 -16.34 7.35 12.30
CA GLU A 16 -15.31 6.31 12.39
C GLU A 16 -14.51 6.16 11.08
N LEU A 17 -15.19 6.17 9.93
CA LEU A 17 -14.53 6.10 8.61
C LEU A 17 -13.83 7.42 8.26
N GLY A 18 -14.37 8.55 8.74
CA GLY A 18 -13.86 9.89 8.46
C GLY A 18 -13.86 10.20 6.96
N LEU A 19 -15.00 10.09 6.29
CA LEU A 19 -15.13 10.42 4.87
C LEU A 19 -14.85 11.92 4.67
N VAL A 20 -13.93 12.25 3.77
CA VAL A 20 -13.50 13.63 3.48
C VAL A 20 -13.99 14.10 2.10
N ALA A 21 -13.96 13.22 1.11
CA ALA A 21 -14.39 13.53 -0.25
C ALA A 21 -14.80 12.27 -1.03
N LEU A 22 -15.53 12.49 -2.12
CA LEU A 22 -15.86 11.49 -3.13
C LEU A 22 -15.40 12.04 -4.49
N ASP A 23 -14.56 11.30 -5.20
CA ASP A 23 -14.06 11.73 -6.52
C ASP A 23 -14.18 10.62 -7.56
N PHE A 24 -14.51 10.98 -8.80
CA PHE A 24 -14.45 10.04 -9.94
C PHE A 24 -13.07 9.96 -10.58
N GLU A 25 -12.16 10.87 -10.23
CA GLU A 25 -10.80 10.92 -10.78
C GLU A 25 -9.76 10.66 -9.69
N LEU A 26 -8.92 9.66 -9.93
CA LEU A 26 -7.81 9.29 -9.09
C LEU A 26 -6.50 9.69 -9.77
N THR A 27 -5.97 10.87 -9.45
CA THR A 27 -4.70 11.36 -10.02
C THR A 27 -3.55 11.24 -9.04
N ALA A 28 -2.31 11.18 -9.56
CA ALA A 28 -1.12 11.06 -8.72
C ALA A 28 -0.94 12.28 -7.81
N GLU A 29 -1.27 13.48 -8.31
CA GLU A 29 -1.26 14.72 -7.53
C GLU A 29 -2.21 14.66 -6.34
N ARG A 30 -3.42 14.11 -6.53
CA ARG A 30 -4.39 13.94 -5.44
C ARG A 30 -3.90 12.92 -4.43
N VAL A 31 -3.41 11.77 -4.89
CA VAL A 31 -2.85 10.73 -4.01
C VAL A 31 -1.73 11.31 -3.15
N ILE A 32 -0.72 11.93 -3.76
CA ILE A 32 0.42 12.51 -3.02
C ILE A 32 -0.04 13.59 -2.04
N SER A 33 -1.00 14.44 -2.43
CA SER A 33 -1.56 15.46 -1.53
C SER A 33 -2.30 14.82 -0.35
N ALA A 34 -3.10 13.77 -0.60
CA ALA A 34 -3.90 13.11 0.41
C ALA A 34 -3.03 12.52 1.52
N TYR A 35 -1.98 11.76 1.17
CA TYR A 35 -1.10 11.13 2.17
C TYR A 35 -0.43 12.13 3.11
N ARG A 36 -0.10 13.34 2.62
CA ARG A 36 0.46 14.43 3.45
C ARG A 36 -0.53 14.95 4.49
N HIS A 37 -1.82 14.72 4.30
CA HIS A 37 -2.89 15.05 5.25
C HIS A 37 -3.40 13.83 6.01
N GLY A 38 -2.70 12.68 5.89
CA GLY A 38 -3.14 11.39 6.41
C GLY A 38 -4.35 10.80 5.67
N ILE A 39 -4.82 11.39 4.58
CA ILE A 39 -5.97 10.90 3.83
C ILE A 39 -5.52 9.83 2.83
N PHE A 40 -6.33 8.80 2.61
CA PHE A 40 -6.05 7.79 1.60
C PHE A 40 -7.33 7.34 0.88
N PRO A 41 -7.23 6.89 -0.38
CA PRO A 41 -8.37 6.41 -1.15
C PRO A 41 -8.79 5.01 -0.68
N TRP A 42 -10.10 4.77 -0.58
CA TRP A 42 -10.66 3.47 -0.21
C TRP A 42 -11.82 3.07 -1.14
N PRO A 43 -11.55 2.74 -2.41
CA PRO A 43 -12.59 2.28 -3.33
C PRO A 43 -13.14 0.90 -2.91
N ASP A 44 -14.36 0.60 -3.33
CA ASP A 44 -15.01 -0.71 -3.12
C ASP A 44 -14.68 -1.75 -4.20
N GLY A 45 -13.95 -1.33 -5.24
CA GLY A 45 -13.56 -2.15 -6.39
C GLY A 45 -14.47 -1.98 -7.62
N ASP A 46 -15.60 -1.28 -7.51
CA ASP A 46 -16.45 -0.97 -8.66
C ASP A 46 -15.99 0.35 -9.32
N PRO A 47 -15.47 0.32 -10.57
CA PRO A 47 -15.00 1.52 -11.24
C PRO A 47 -16.11 2.53 -11.59
N ARG A 48 -17.39 2.16 -11.43
CA ARG A 48 -18.54 3.05 -11.64
C ARG A 48 -18.85 3.91 -10.41
N HIS A 49 -18.34 3.53 -9.24
CA HIS A 49 -18.55 4.28 -8.02
C HIS A 49 -17.44 5.32 -7.82
N PRO A 50 -17.76 6.49 -7.24
CA PRO A 50 -16.73 7.45 -6.88
C PRO A 50 -15.81 6.86 -5.81
N VAL A 51 -14.52 7.21 -5.87
CA VAL A 51 -13.51 6.84 -4.89
C VAL A 51 -13.73 7.64 -3.60
N PRO A 52 -13.98 6.97 -2.46
CA PRO A 52 -13.96 7.60 -1.14
C PRO A 52 -12.54 7.97 -0.73
N TRP A 53 -12.36 9.19 -0.26
CA TRP A 53 -11.14 9.63 0.41
C TRP A 53 -11.41 9.72 1.90
N VAL A 54 -10.66 8.95 2.69
CA VAL A 54 -10.98 8.74 4.09
C VAL A 54 -9.81 9.11 4.99
N CYS A 55 -10.15 9.58 6.19
CA CYS A 55 -9.24 9.83 7.28
C CYS A 55 -9.86 9.27 8.57
N PRO A 56 -9.74 7.94 8.78
CA PRO A 56 -10.37 7.28 9.92
C PRO A 56 -9.94 7.89 11.25
N ARG A 57 -10.88 7.99 12.18
CA ARG A 57 -10.64 8.51 13.54
C ARG A 57 -9.57 7.70 14.29
N ARG A 58 -9.58 6.37 14.09
CA ARG A 58 -8.59 5.44 14.64
C ARG A 58 -7.82 4.80 13.51
N ARG A 59 -6.50 4.74 13.66
CA ARG A 59 -5.59 4.17 12.67
C ARG A 59 -4.85 2.99 13.26
N ALA A 60 -4.76 1.93 12.47
CA ALA A 60 -3.80 0.88 12.75
C ALA A 60 -2.41 1.41 12.41
N ILE A 61 -1.53 1.41 13.40
CA ILE A 61 -0.11 1.73 13.23
C ILE A 61 0.72 0.52 13.62
N LEU A 62 1.84 0.33 12.92
CA LEU A 62 2.84 -0.65 13.28
C LEU A 62 4.10 0.12 13.69
N GLU A 63 4.32 0.22 14.99
CA GLU A 63 5.56 0.77 15.52
C GLU A 63 6.67 -0.28 15.41
N PHE A 64 7.74 0.05 14.68
CA PHE A 64 8.80 -0.91 14.36
C PHE A 64 9.53 -1.41 15.62
N GLU A 65 9.78 -0.53 16.58
CA GLU A 65 10.44 -0.86 17.85
C GLU A 65 9.59 -1.79 18.74
N ALA A 66 8.27 -1.69 18.65
CA ALA A 66 7.33 -2.53 19.40
C ALA A 66 6.92 -3.80 18.63
N MET A 67 7.43 -4.01 17.42
CA MET A 67 7.03 -5.13 16.58
C MET A 67 7.50 -6.46 17.16
N ARG A 68 6.54 -7.30 17.58
CA ARG A 68 6.83 -8.65 18.05
C ARG A 68 7.06 -9.60 16.89
N ILE A 69 8.29 -10.10 16.74
CA ILE A 69 8.63 -11.14 15.75
C ILE A 69 8.51 -12.53 16.41
N PRO A 70 7.57 -13.39 15.97
CA PRO A 70 7.45 -14.74 16.51
C PRO A 70 8.69 -15.59 16.20
N ARG A 71 9.04 -16.52 17.09
CA ARG A 71 10.21 -17.41 16.92
C ARG A 71 10.22 -18.16 15.59
N SER A 72 9.06 -18.58 15.10
CA SER A 72 8.90 -19.26 13.81
C SER A 72 9.23 -18.33 12.63
N LEU A 73 8.78 -17.08 12.66
CA LEU A 73 9.10 -16.09 11.63
C LEU A 73 10.58 -15.70 11.68
N ALA A 74 11.16 -15.55 12.87
CA ALA A 74 12.59 -15.32 13.02
C ALA A 74 13.43 -16.48 12.46
N LYS A 75 12.98 -17.73 12.66
CA LYS A 75 13.59 -18.91 12.04
C LYS A 75 13.45 -18.86 10.51
N ALA A 76 12.27 -18.56 9.99
CA ALA A 76 12.03 -18.43 8.55
C ALA A 76 12.92 -17.34 7.92
N ARG A 77 13.08 -16.18 8.57
CA ARG A 77 13.98 -15.10 8.13
C ARG A 77 15.43 -15.56 8.02
N ARG A 78 15.93 -16.36 8.96
CA ARG A 78 17.32 -16.89 8.92
C ARG A 78 17.54 -17.97 7.85
N GLN A 79 16.50 -18.71 7.49
CA GLN A 79 16.59 -19.88 6.60
C GLN A 79 16.11 -19.60 5.18
N THR A 80 15.54 -18.43 4.93
CA THR A 80 14.97 -18.08 3.63
C THR A 80 16.05 -18.03 2.55
N LYS A 81 15.71 -18.53 1.36
CA LYS A 81 16.52 -18.40 0.14
C LYS A 81 16.02 -17.27 -0.76
N LEU A 82 15.09 -16.47 -0.27
CA LEU A 82 14.50 -15.37 -1.02
C LEU A 82 15.52 -14.23 -1.13
N ARG A 83 15.64 -13.68 -2.33
CA ARG A 83 16.36 -12.43 -2.57
C ARG A 83 15.36 -11.28 -2.43
N PHE A 84 15.72 -10.25 -1.67
CA PHE A 84 14.87 -9.07 -1.49
C PHE A 84 15.42 -7.91 -2.31
N THR A 85 14.52 -7.11 -2.88
CA THR A 85 14.86 -5.86 -3.57
C THR A 85 13.84 -4.78 -3.24
N ILE A 86 14.20 -3.54 -3.53
CA ILE A 86 13.36 -2.37 -3.35
C ILE A 86 13.21 -1.68 -4.71
N ASN A 87 11.97 -1.31 -5.05
CA ASN A 87 11.62 -0.53 -6.25
C ASN A 87 12.05 -1.16 -7.59
N GLN A 88 12.32 -2.47 -7.66
CA GLN A 88 12.72 -3.10 -8.91
C GLN A 88 11.54 -3.51 -9.78
N ALA A 89 10.37 -3.76 -9.19
CA ALA A 89 9.22 -4.26 -9.92
C ALA A 89 7.87 -3.75 -9.39
N PHE A 90 7.77 -2.45 -9.07
CA PHE A 90 6.56 -1.85 -8.52
C PHE A 90 5.28 -2.19 -9.31
N PRO A 91 5.22 -2.07 -10.66
CA PRO A 91 4.02 -2.43 -11.40
C PRO A 91 3.64 -3.92 -11.26
N ALA A 92 4.62 -4.80 -11.11
CA ALA A 92 4.37 -6.23 -10.90
C ALA A 92 3.82 -6.50 -9.49
N VAL A 93 4.34 -5.81 -8.48
CA VAL A 93 3.89 -5.93 -7.09
C VAL A 93 2.44 -5.48 -6.92
N ILE A 94 2.08 -4.30 -7.42
CA ILE A 94 0.70 -3.80 -7.29
C ILE A 94 -0.31 -4.67 -8.06
N ARG A 95 0.06 -5.17 -9.25
CA ARG A 95 -0.78 -6.11 -10.02
C ARG A 95 -0.94 -7.44 -9.29
N ALA A 96 0.12 -7.95 -8.67
CA ALA A 96 0.04 -9.16 -7.87
C ALA A 96 -0.79 -8.97 -6.59
N CYS A 97 -0.75 -7.78 -5.97
CA CYS A 97 -1.66 -7.42 -4.89
C CYS A 97 -3.11 -7.38 -5.38
N ALA A 98 -3.37 -6.80 -6.56
CA ALA A 98 -4.70 -6.69 -7.14
C ALA A 98 -5.33 -8.07 -7.39
N ALA A 99 -4.52 -9.03 -7.85
CA ALA A 99 -4.92 -10.40 -8.15
C ALA A 99 -4.85 -11.36 -6.94
N ALA A 100 -4.42 -10.90 -5.77
CA ALA A 100 -4.26 -11.76 -4.60
C ALA A 100 -5.64 -12.27 -4.13
N PRO A 101 -5.82 -13.58 -3.94
CA PRO A 101 -7.09 -14.12 -3.44
C PRO A 101 -7.46 -13.54 -2.08
N ARG A 102 -8.72 -13.12 -1.94
CA ARG A 102 -9.31 -12.67 -0.67
C ARG A 102 -10.51 -13.55 -0.37
N PRO A 103 -10.38 -14.53 0.56
CA PRO A 103 -11.48 -15.44 0.89
C PRO A 103 -12.75 -14.66 1.22
N GLY A 104 -13.86 -14.98 0.54
CA GLY A 104 -15.15 -14.29 0.73
C GLY A 104 -15.32 -12.98 -0.04
N GLN A 105 -14.38 -12.61 -0.92
CA GLN A 105 -14.47 -11.41 -1.77
C GLN A 105 -14.26 -11.77 -3.25
N GLY A 106 -14.94 -11.06 -4.16
CA GLY A 106 -14.83 -11.25 -5.61
C GLY A 106 -13.55 -10.66 -6.23
N GLY A 107 -12.70 -10.02 -5.43
CA GLY A 107 -11.50 -9.32 -5.86
C GLY A 107 -10.97 -8.41 -4.75
N THR A 108 -9.97 -7.60 -5.08
CA THR A 108 -9.48 -6.54 -4.19
C THR A 108 -10.04 -5.18 -4.60
N TRP A 109 -9.90 -4.18 -3.73
CA TRP A 109 -10.20 -2.78 -4.03
C TRP A 109 -9.24 -2.15 -5.06
N ILE A 110 -8.20 -2.86 -5.49
CA ILE A 110 -7.15 -2.34 -6.36
C ILE A 110 -7.62 -2.44 -7.82
N THR A 111 -8.28 -1.39 -8.30
CA THR A 111 -8.78 -1.28 -9.68
C THR A 111 -7.66 -0.98 -10.69
N PRO A 112 -7.91 -1.09 -12.01
CA PRO A 112 -6.96 -0.64 -13.04
C PRO A 112 -6.56 0.83 -12.92
N ALA A 113 -7.47 1.69 -12.45
CA ALA A 113 -7.16 3.09 -12.15
C ALA A 113 -6.17 3.21 -10.99
N MET A 114 -6.36 2.45 -9.89
CA MET A 114 -5.41 2.40 -8.78
C MET A 114 -4.01 1.97 -9.25
N ILE A 115 -3.93 0.90 -10.06
CA ILE A 115 -2.65 0.43 -10.61
C ILE A 115 -1.94 1.53 -11.39
N THR A 116 -2.68 2.21 -12.26
CA THR A 116 -2.14 3.28 -13.12
C THR A 116 -1.66 4.45 -12.27
N THR A 117 -2.48 4.93 -11.35
CA THR A 117 -2.17 6.09 -10.52
C THR A 117 -1.02 5.83 -9.56
N TYR A 118 -0.99 4.70 -8.87
CA TYR A 118 0.10 4.38 -7.95
C TYR A 118 1.41 4.08 -8.68
N THR A 119 1.36 3.57 -9.92
CA THR A 119 2.56 3.46 -10.76
C THR A 119 3.13 4.84 -11.10
N GLU A 120 2.27 5.83 -11.36
CA GLU A 120 2.71 7.21 -11.56
C GLU A 120 3.24 7.84 -10.25
N VAL A 121 2.60 7.56 -9.11
CA VAL A 121 3.08 8.01 -7.78
C VAL A 121 4.47 7.41 -7.48
N HIS A 122 4.70 6.15 -7.86
CA HIS A 122 6.01 5.50 -7.78
C HIS A 122 7.04 6.17 -8.68
N ARG A 123 6.69 6.48 -9.93
CA ARG A 123 7.56 7.20 -10.87
C ARG A 123 7.97 8.59 -10.36
N ARG A 124 7.12 9.20 -9.52
CA ARG A 124 7.39 10.48 -8.83
C ARG A 124 8.17 10.33 -7.54
N GLY A 125 8.61 9.12 -7.18
CA GLY A 125 9.43 8.84 -6.02
C GLY A 125 8.69 8.83 -4.69
N MET A 126 7.35 8.76 -4.70
CA MET A 126 6.53 8.81 -3.49
C MET A 126 5.94 7.45 -3.09
N ALA A 127 5.77 6.52 -4.04
CA ALA A 127 5.36 5.15 -3.75
C ALA A 127 6.52 4.19 -3.94
N HIS A 128 6.61 3.19 -3.07
CA HIS A 128 7.72 2.24 -3.07
C HIS A 128 7.22 0.81 -2.91
N SER A 129 8.01 -0.13 -3.42
CA SER A 129 7.76 -1.56 -3.31
C SER A 129 8.94 -2.30 -2.71
N VAL A 130 8.62 -3.39 -2.01
CA VAL A 130 9.58 -4.42 -1.62
C VAL A 130 9.19 -5.69 -2.35
N GLU A 131 10.17 -6.32 -2.99
CA GLU A 131 10.00 -7.55 -3.74
C GLU A 131 10.75 -8.69 -3.06
N ALA A 132 10.14 -9.88 -3.03
CA ALA A 132 10.83 -11.12 -2.68
C ALA A 132 10.84 -12.08 -3.86
N TRP A 133 12.05 -12.51 -4.24
CA TRP A 133 12.33 -13.32 -5.40
C TRP A 133 12.82 -14.70 -5.01
N TYR A 134 12.34 -15.73 -5.71
CA TYR A 134 12.95 -17.05 -5.75
C TYR A 134 13.52 -17.28 -7.14
N GLY A 135 14.85 -17.21 -7.27
CA GLY A 135 15.50 -17.05 -8.57
C GLY A 135 15.05 -15.75 -9.24
N ASP A 136 14.46 -15.87 -10.44
CA ASP A 136 13.89 -14.75 -11.21
C ASP A 136 12.37 -14.62 -11.03
N THR A 137 11.76 -15.47 -10.21
CA THR A 137 10.31 -15.45 -9.98
C THR A 137 9.95 -14.56 -8.80
N LEU A 138 9.09 -13.56 -9.04
CA LEU A 138 8.49 -12.75 -7.98
C LEU A 138 7.46 -13.59 -7.19
N VAL A 139 7.75 -13.88 -5.92
CA VAL A 139 6.95 -14.78 -5.09
C VAL A 139 6.24 -14.08 -3.93
N ALA A 140 6.65 -12.88 -3.54
CA ALA A 140 5.91 -12.04 -2.61
C ALA A 140 6.30 -10.58 -2.77
N GLY A 141 5.50 -9.68 -2.21
CA GLY A 141 5.81 -8.27 -2.22
C GLY A 141 4.82 -7.45 -1.41
N LEU A 142 5.21 -6.23 -1.13
CA LEU A 142 4.34 -5.19 -0.58
C LEU A 142 4.64 -3.87 -1.28
N TYR A 143 3.66 -2.97 -1.30
CA TYR A 143 3.88 -1.59 -1.72
C TYR A 143 3.24 -0.63 -0.72
N GLY A 144 3.73 0.60 -0.72
CA GLY A 144 3.23 1.66 0.12
C GLY A 144 3.65 3.04 -0.36
N VAL A 145 3.21 4.07 0.36
CA VAL A 145 3.49 5.47 0.06
C VAL A 145 4.31 6.08 1.19
N ASP A 146 5.39 6.78 0.85
CA ASP A 146 6.09 7.66 1.80
C ASP A 146 5.25 8.91 2.05
N ALA A 147 4.80 9.07 3.30
CA ALA A 147 3.98 10.19 3.75
C ALA A 147 4.79 11.20 4.58
N GLY A 148 6.12 11.21 4.50
CA GLY A 148 6.97 12.20 5.17
C GLY A 148 7.17 11.90 6.64
N GLY A 149 7.85 10.77 6.93
CA GLY A 149 8.12 10.29 8.29
C GLY A 149 7.25 9.11 8.73
N VAL A 150 6.31 8.70 7.88
CA VAL A 150 5.52 7.46 8.04
C VAL A 150 5.43 6.76 6.69
N PHE A 151 5.62 5.44 6.68
CA PHE A 151 5.37 4.62 5.51
C PHE A 151 3.96 4.04 5.57
N ALA A 152 3.08 4.48 4.67
CA ALA A 152 1.72 3.95 4.57
C ALA A 152 1.73 2.66 3.75
N GLY A 153 1.68 1.51 4.44
CA GLY A 153 1.60 0.20 3.79
C GLY A 153 0.22 -0.04 3.16
N GLU A 154 0.17 -0.11 1.84
CA GLU A 154 -1.09 -0.19 1.09
C GLU A 154 -1.61 -1.63 1.00
N SER A 155 -0.80 -2.51 0.42
CA SER A 155 -1.16 -3.92 0.30
C SER A 155 0.08 -4.78 0.12
N MET A 156 -0.12 -6.08 0.29
CA MET A 156 0.89 -7.11 0.13
C MET A 156 0.28 -8.37 -0.50
N PHE A 157 1.13 -9.17 -1.13
CA PHE A 157 0.78 -10.49 -1.64
C PHE A 157 1.89 -11.49 -1.32
N HIS A 158 1.57 -12.78 -1.35
CA HIS A 158 2.54 -13.85 -1.26
C HIS A 158 2.03 -15.09 -2.01
N ARG A 159 2.97 -15.87 -2.53
CA ARG A 159 2.77 -17.17 -3.18
C ARG A 159 3.56 -18.28 -2.47
N VAL A 160 4.28 -17.91 -1.41
CA VAL A 160 5.11 -18.79 -0.58
C VAL A 160 4.90 -18.42 0.89
N ASP A 161 5.07 -19.41 1.76
CA ASP A 161 4.91 -19.22 3.20
C ASP A 161 5.81 -18.11 3.73
N ASN A 162 5.23 -17.28 4.61
CA ASN A 162 5.87 -16.12 5.21
C ASN A 162 6.35 -15.04 4.22
N GLY A 163 6.18 -15.19 2.91
CA GLY A 163 6.76 -14.27 1.92
C GLY A 163 6.46 -12.80 2.18
N SER A 164 5.19 -12.43 2.36
CA SER A 164 4.82 -11.03 2.64
C SER A 164 5.29 -10.55 4.02
N LYS A 165 5.33 -11.42 5.03
CA LYS A 165 5.87 -11.10 6.36
C LYS A 165 7.37 -10.84 6.29
N LEU A 166 8.10 -11.60 5.48
CA LEU A 166 9.52 -11.39 5.26
C LEU A 166 9.79 -10.10 4.47
N CYS A 167 8.94 -9.74 3.49
CA CYS A 167 9.02 -8.42 2.85
C CYS A 167 8.83 -7.29 3.88
N LEU A 168 7.88 -7.43 4.81
CA LEU A 168 7.68 -6.45 5.87
C LEU A 168 8.91 -6.35 6.78
N LEU A 169 9.49 -7.48 7.20
CA LEU A 169 10.71 -7.45 8.02
C LEU A 169 11.88 -6.80 7.26
N HIS A 170 12.02 -7.06 5.96
CA HIS A 170 13.04 -6.43 5.13
C HIS A 170 12.83 -4.91 5.01
N LEU A 171 11.57 -4.47 4.84
CA LEU A 171 11.23 -3.05 4.87
C LEU A 171 11.62 -2.41 6.21
N THR A 172 11.28 -3.04 7.33
CA THR A 172 11.60 -2.49 8.67
C THR A 172 13.09 -2.47 8.98
N ASP A 173 13.89 -3.33 8.36
CA ASP A 173 15.36 -3.26 8.50
C ASP A 173 15.97 -2.12 7.65
N HIS A 174 15.23 -1.63 6.64
CA HIS A 174 15.69 -0.60 5.70
C HIS A 174 15.35 0.83 6.14
N LEU A 175 14.21 1.00 6.83
CA LEU A 175 13.73 2.28 7.37
C LEU A 175 14.43 2.62 8.70
#